data_AF-A0A3R6APP7-F1
#
_entry.id   AF-A0A3R6APP7-F1
#
_cell.length_a   1.000
_cell.length_b   1.000
_cell.length_c   1.000
_cell.angle_alpha   90.00
_cell.angle_beta   90.00
_cell.angle_gamma   90.00
#
_symmetry.space_group_name_H-M   'P 1'
#
loop_
_entity.id
_entity.type
_entity.pdbx_description
1 polymer ?
#
loop_
_entity_poly.entity_id
_entity_poly.type
_entity_poly.pdbx_seq_one_letter_code
_entity_poly.pdbx_strand_id
1 'polypeptide(L)'
;MNTIESWDNFTRYYGGIVGARDCFELVCEDLLKRENPTCEVHRIKASRGDGGIDIHVSNGKLVQIYQCKFFVDVLNASRWQQIDNSFLKVLEQQEININEWFLCVPKEFTKEEIIEIENF
;
A
#
# COMPACT_ATOMS: atom_id res chain seq x y z
N MET A 1 -3.00 -27.39 6.92
CA MET A 1 -3.17 -25.98 6.52
C MET A 1 -2.75 -25.88 5.08
N ASN A 2 -3.53 -25.23 4.22
CA ASN A 2 -3.04 -24.90 2.88
C ASN A 2 -1.97 -23.82 3.06
N THR A 3 -0.73 -24.15 2.71
CA THR A 3 0.39 -23.20 2.78
C THR A 3 0.26 -22.22 1.62
N ILE A 4 0.37 -20.92 1.91
CA ILE A 4 0.51 -19.90 0.87
C ILE A 4 1.99 -19.88 0.48
N GLU A 5 2.30 -20.39 -0.72
CA GLU A 5 3.68 -20.54 -1.21
C GLU A 5 4.00 -19.56 -2.35
N SER A 6 2.99 -18.88 -2.89
CA SER A 6 3.15 -17.89 -3.96
C SER A 6 1.99 -16.89 -3.96
N TRP A 7 2.19 -15.76 -4.62
CA TRP A 7 1.13 -14.76 -4.83
C TRP A 7 -0.01 -15.29 -5.71
N ASP A 8 0.24 -16.25 -6.59
CA ASP A 8 -0.81 -16.93 -7.36
C ASP A 8 -1.71 -17.78 -6.45
N ASN A 9 -1.11 -18.54 -5.53
CA ASN A 9 -1.88 -19.32 -4.54
C ASN A 9 -2.66 -18.38 -3.61
N PHE A 10 -2.01 -17.33 -3.11
CA PHE A 10 -2.64 -16.25 -2.34
C PHE A 10 -3.86 -15.69 -3.08
N THR A 11 -3.70 -15.35 -4.35
CA THR A 11 -4.77 -14.78 -5.18
C THR A 11 -5.95 -15.74 -5.33
N ARG A 12 -5.69 -17.03 -5.57
CA ARG A 12 -6.76 -18.04 -5.67
C ARG A 12 -7.47 -18.26 -4.35
N TYR A 13 -6.71 -18.31 -3.25
CA TYR A 13 -7.24 -18.55 -1.91
C TYR A 13 -8.23 -17.45 -1.49
N TYR A 14 -7.92 -16.19 -1.81
CA TYR A 14 -8.76 -15.04 -1.48
C TYR A 14 -9.79 -14.69 -2.57
N GLY A 15 -10.17 -15.63 -3.43
CA GLY A 15 -11.29 -15.44 -4.36
C GLY A 15 -10.95 -14.56 -5.57
N GLY A 16 -9.68 -14.51 -5.98
CA GLY A 16 -9.20 -13.75 -7.12
C GLY A 16 -8.58 -12.41 -6.74
N ILE A 17 -8.25 -11.60 -7.75
CA ILE A 17 -7.43 -10.39 -7.57
C ILE A 17 -8.04 -9.35 -6.62
N VAL A 18 -9.38 -9.26 -6.57
CA VAL A 18 -10.08 -8.30 -5.71
C VAL A 18 -9.93 -8.69 -4.25
N GLY A 19 -10.26 -9.92 -3.89
CA GLY A 19 -10.10 -10.35 -2.49
C GLY A 19 -8.63 -10.45 -2.08
N ALA A 20 -7.72 -10.72 -3.02
CA ALA A 20 -6.28 -10.65 -2.76
C ALA A 20 -5.81 -9.23 -2.41
N ARG A 21 -6.31 -8.20 -3.12
CA ARG A 21 -6.03 -6.79 -2.79
C ARG A 21 -6.52 -6.43 -1.39
N ASP A 22 -7.79 -6.73 -1.11
CA ASP A 22 -8.39 -6.45 0.20
C ASP A 22 -7.64 -7.16 1.34
N CYS A 23 -7.20 -8.40 1.09
CA CYS A 23 -6.44 -9.17 2.05
C CYS A 23 -5.01 -8.62 2.23
N PHE A 24 -4.35 -8.19 1.15
CA PHE A 24 -3.02 -7.62 1.23
C PHE A 24 -2.99 -6.34 2.08
N GLU A 25 -3.98 -5.45 1.91
CA GLU A 25 -4.13 -4.27 2.77
C GLU A 25 -4.31 -4.64 4.25
N LEU A 26 -5.11 -5.66 4.55
CA LEU A 26 -5.30 -6.16 5.92
C LEU A 26 -3.99 -6.70 6.51
N VAL A 27 -3.20 -7.42 5.72
CA VAL A 27 -1.91 -7.96 6.16
C VAL A 27 -0.91 -6.83 6.42
N CYS A 28 -0.87 -5.81 5.55
CA CYS A 28 -0.03 -4.63 5.76
C CYS A 28 -0.44 -3.86 7.02
N GLU A 29 -1.75 -3.66 7.26
CA GLU A 29 -2.25 -3.01 8.48
C GLU A 29 -1.82 -3.76 9.74
N ASP A 30 -1.97 -5.08 9.74
CA ASP A 30 -1.63 -5.95 10.87
C ASP A 30 -0.11 -6.00 11.11
N LEU A 31 0.71 -5.99 10.06
CA LEU A 31 2.16 -5.87 10.18
C LEU A 31 2.56 -4.51 10.77
N LEU A 32 2.01 -3.41 10.24
CA LEU A 32 2.32 -2.06 10.72
C LEU A 32 1.92 -1.86 12.18
N LYS A 33 0.79 -2.44 12.62
CA LYS A 33 0.38 -2.46 14.03
C LYS A 33 1.40 -3.15 14.93
N ARG A 34 2.00 -4.25 14.47
CA ARG A 34 3.04 -4.98 15.23
C ARG A 34 4.36 -4.23 15.27
N GLU A 35 4.76 -3.63 14.14
CA GLU A 35 6.01 -2.86 14.04
C GLU A 35 5.93 -1.52 14.79
N ASN A 36 4.72 -0.98 14.97
CA ASN A 36 4.48 0.33 15.60
C ASN A 36 3.55 0.22 16.82
N PRO A 37 3.94 -0.50 17.89
CA PRO A 37 3.05 -0.81 19.01
C PRO A 37 2.63 0.41 19.84
N THR A 38 3.32 1.54 19.70
CA THR A 38 3.04 2.79 20.41
C THR A 38 2.35 3.84 19.53
N CYS A 39 2.08 3.55 18.26
CA CYS A 39 1.48 4.47 17.32
C CYS A 39 0.01 4.10 17.05
N GLU A 40 -0.77 5.08 16.62
CA GLU A 40 -2.11 4.84 16.08
C GLU A 40 -1.98 4.38 14.62
N VAL A 41 -2.50 3.19 14.33
CA VAL A 41 -2.47 2.59 12.99
C VAL A 41 -3.89 2.34 12.52
N HIS A 42 -4.30 3.04 11.46
CA HIS A 42 -5.66 2.96 10.94
C HIS A 42 -5.67 2.82 9.42
N ARG A 43 -6.42 1.82 8.96
CA ARG A 43 -6.80 1.70 7.56
C ARG A 43 -7.97 2.63 7.23
N ILE A 44 -7.89 3.35 6.12
CA ILE A 44 -8.96 4.19 5.61
C ILE A 44 -9.86 3.34 4.71
N LYS A 45 -11.08 3.03 5.17
CA LYS A 45 -12.07 2.37 4.32
C LYS A 45 -12.66 3.38 3.34
N ALA A 46 -12.50 3.11 2.04
CA ALA A 46 -13.18 3.87 1.00
C ALA A 46 -14.71 3.75 1.14
N SER A 47 -15.38 4.82 1.55
CA SER A 47 -16.84 4.93 1.42
C SER A 47 -17.26 5.70 0.15
N ARG A 48 -16.37 6.54 -0.40
CA ARG A 48 -16.55 7.33 -1.64
C ARG A 48 -15.25 7.55 -2.43
N GLY A 49 -14.26 6.67 -2.23
CA GLY A 49 -12.86 6.86 -2.60
C GLY A 49 -11.97 6.88 -1.35
N ASP A 50 -10.75 6.38 -1.47
CA ASP A 50 -9.73 6.30 -0.41
C ASP A 50 -8.83 7.55 -0.33
N GLY A 51 -8.93 8.46 -1.31
CA GLY A 51 -7.96 9.56 -1.43
C GLY A 51 -6.54 9.08 -1.75
N GLY A 52 -6.36 7.83 -2.23
CA GLY A 52 -5.01 7.25 -2.41
C GLY A 52 -4.27 7.05 -1.09
N ILE A 53 -5.00 6.76 -0.01
CA ILE A 53 -4.45 6.46 1.31
C ILE A 53 -5.09 5.17 1.79
N ASP A 54 -4.30 4.11 1.90
CA ASP A 54 -4.82 2.85 2.43
C ASP A 54 -4.64 2.81 3.94
N ILE A 55 -3.45 3.11 4.45
CA ILE A 55 -3.14 3.02 5.88
C ILE A 55 -2.35 4.27 6.31
N HIS A 56 -2.67 4.80 7.48
CA HIS A 56 -1.83 5.80 8.13
C HIS A 56 -1.33 5.32 9.49
N VAL A 57 -0.10 5.71 9.82
CA VAL A 57 0.56 5.48 11.11
C VAL A 57 0.87 6.84 11.72
N SER A 58 0.35 7.11 12.91
CA SER A 58 0.49 8.39 13.60
C SER A 58 1.12 8.22 14.98
N ASN A 59 2.07 9.09 15.31
CA ASN A 59 2.60 9.23 16.66
C ASN A 59 1.97 10.40 17.43
N GLY A 60 0.84 10.93 16.94
CA GLY A 60 0.14 12.10 17.49
C GLY A 60 0.67 13.45 17.00
N LYS A 61 1.74 13.49 16.19
CA LYS A 61 2.29 14.72 15.61
C LYS A 61 2.58 14.62 14.12
N LEU A 62 3.19 13.51 13.72
CA LEU A 62 3.53 13.21 12.33
C LEU A 62 2.73 11.99 11.88
N VAL A 63 2.40 11.99 10.60
CA VAL A 63 1.66 10.91 9.96
C VAL A 63 2.49 10.33 8.82
N GLN A 64 2.69 9.02 8.87
CA GLN A 64 3.24 8.25 7.78
C GLN A 64 2.09 7.62 7.00
N ILE A 65 2.15 7.70 5.67
CA ILE A 65 1.14 7.14 4.78
C ILE A 65 1.70 5.91 4.08
N TYR A 66 0.93 4.84 4.08
CA TYR A 66 1.25 3.59 3.40
C TYR A 66 0.17 3.31 2.33
N GLN A 67 0.57 3.34 1.06
CA GLN A 67 -0.25 2.92 -0.06
C GLN A 67 0.09 1.48 -0.45
N CYS A 68 -0.87 0.59 -0.30
CA CYS A 68 -0.84 -0.76 -0.81
C CYS A 68 -1.22 -0.80 -2.29
N LYS A 69 -0.40 -1.44 -3.12
CA LYS A 69 -0.74 -1.82 -4.49
C LYS A 69 -0.41 -3.29 -4.68
N PHE A 70 -1.44 -4.13 -4.81
CA PHE A 70 -1.24 -5.56 -5.08
C PHE A 70 -0.87 -5.78 -6.56
N PHE A 71 0.38 -5.45 -6.89
CA PHE A 71 1.00 -5.66 -8.20
C PHE A 71 2.10 -6.70 -8.06
N VAL A 72 1.78 -7.94 -8.42
CA VAL A 72 2.69 -9.10 -8.28
C VAL A 72 3.59 -9.32 -9.50
N ASP A 73 3.46 -8.45 -10.51
CA ASP A 73 4.12 -8.56 -11.82
C ASP A 73 4.64 -7.16 -12.24
N VAL A 74 5.19 -7.01 -13.44
CA VAL A 74 5.83 -5.78 -13.95
C VAL A 74 4.94 -4.54 -13.80
N LEU A 75 5.50 -3.45 -13.31
CA LEU A 75 4.86 -2.14 -13.26
C LEU A 75 4.88 -1.52 -14.65
N ASN A 76 3.81 -1.76 -15.40
CA ASN A 76 3.58 -1.07 -16.66
C ASN A 76 3.10 0.37 -16.44
N ALA A 77 3.01 1.16 -17.51
CA ALA A 77 2.60 2.56 -17.45
C ALA A 77 1.26 2.79 -16.72
N SER A 78 0.28 1.88 -16.85
CA SER A 78 -1.01 2.01 -16.16
C SER A 78 -0.89 1.76 -14.65
N ARG A 79 0.02 0.88 -14.22
CA ARG A 79 0.31 0.64 -12.80
C ARG A 79 1.09 1.79 -12.19
N TRP A 80 2.07 2.34 -12.91
CA TRP A 80 2.78 3.56 -12.52
C TRP A 80 1.81 4.74 -12.36
N GLN A 81 0.96 4.98 -13.35
CA GLN A 81 -0.05 6.04 -13.25
C GLN A 81 -0.98 5.88 -12.04
N GLN A 82 -1.31 4.65 -11.64
CA GLN A 82 -2.08 4.41 -10.41
C GLN A 82 -1.29 4.76 -9.13
N ILE A 83 0.02 4.53 -9.13
CA ILE A 83 0.93 4.91 -8.05
C ILE A 83 1.03 6.44 -7.97
N ASP A 84 1.34 7.10 -9.10
CA ASP A 84 1.44 8.55 -9.22
C ASP A 84 0.17 9.25 -8.73
N ASN A 85 -0.98 8.81 -9.22
CA ASN A 85 -2.27 9.38 -8.83
C ASN A 85 -2.59 9.18 -7.35
N SER A 86 -2.05 8.12 -6.71
CA SER A 86 -2.24 7.93 -5.28
C SER A 86 -1.35 8.90 -4.51
N PHE A 87 -0.07 9.01 -4.89
CA PHE A 87 0.86 9.96 -4.27
C PHE A 87 0.41 11.42 -4.40
N LEU A 88 -0.05 11.85 -5.58
CA LEU A 88 -0.56 13.21 -5.80
C LEU A 88 -1.73 13.53 -4.87
N LYS A 89 -2.65 12.59 -4.65
CA LYS A 89 -3.77 12.79 -3.70
C LYS A 89 -3.31 12.90 -2.25
N VAL A 90 -2.21 12.24 -1.88
CA VAL A 90 -1.58 12.40 -0.57
C VAL A 90 -1.04 13.82 -0.41
N LEU A 91 -0.39 14.37 -1.44
CA LEU A 91 0.10 15.75 -1.44
C LEU A 91 -1.02 16.79 -1.34
N GLU A 92 -2.23 16.45 -1.79
CA GLU A 92 -3.42 17.30 -1.64
C GLU A 92 -3.95 17.34 -0.19
N GLN A 93 -3.50 16.45 0.71
CA GLN A 93 -3.96 16.39 2.11
C GLN A 93 -3.26 17.44 3.00
N GLN A 94 -3.62 18.71 2.83
CA GLN A 94 -2.99 19.82 3.56
C GLN A 94 -3.32 19.87 5.07
N GLU A 95 -4.36 19.17 5.52
CA GLU A 95 -4.78 19.16 6.93
C GLU A 95 -4.02 18.14 7.78
N ILE A 96 -3.23 17.27 7.15
CA ILE A 96 -2.49 16.19 7.82
C ILE A 96 -1.00 16.49 7.74
N ASN A 97 -0.31 16.44 8.88
CA ASN A 97 1.13 16.66 8.95
C ASN A 97 1.89 15.40 8.51
N ILE A 98 1.88 15.15 7.20
CA ILE A 98 2.50 13.97 6.58
C ILE A 98 4.00 14.20 6.45
N ASN A 99 4.81 13.28 6.97
CA ASN A 99 6.28 13.37 6.88
C ASN A 99 6.87 12.35 5.90
N GLU A 100 6.24 11.19 5.74
CA GLU A 100 6.73 10.10 4.90
C GLU A 100 5.58 9.41 4.17
N TRP A 101 5.87 8.96 2.95
CA TRP A 101 4.96 8.15 2.15
C TRP A 101 5.67 6.87 1.71
N PHE A 102 4.99 5.74 1.84
CA PHE A 102 5.51 4.42 1.55
C PHE A 102 4.61 3.70 0.54
N LEU A 103 5.23 3.09 -0.47
CA LEU A 103 4.57 2.18 -1.39
C LEU A 103 4.76 0.73 -0.95
N CYS A 104 3.68 0.04 -0.62
CA CYS A 104 3.67 -1.38 -0.27
C CYS A 104 3.27 -2.21 -1.49
N VAL A 105 4.20 -3.04 -2.00
CA VAL A 105 3.97 -3.92 -3.15
C VAL A 105 4.42 -5.34 -2.80
N PRO A 106 3.63 -6.38 -3.12
CA PRO A 106 3.96 -7.78 -2.83
C PRO A 106 4.95 -8.35 -3.86
N LYS A 107 6.10 -7.70 -4.07
CA LYS A 107 7.17 -8.22 -4.94
C LYS A 107 8.51 -7.55 -4.66
N GLU A 108 9.56 -8.16 -5.19
CA GLU A 108 10.84 -7.48 -5.39
C GLU A 108 10.76 -6.63 -6.67
N PHE A 109 11.35 -5.43 -6.61
CA PHE A 109 11.43 -4.55 -7.78
C PHE A 109 12.56 -4.98 -8.72
N THR A 110 12.32 -4.86 -10.02
CA THR A 110 13.42 -5.00 -10.99
C THR A 110 14.34 -3.77 -10.95
N LYS A 111 15.51 -3.85 -11.58
CA LYS A 111 16.43 -2.72 -11.65
C LYS A 111 15.81 -1.51 -12.34
N GLU A 112 15.05 -1.74 -13.41
CA GLU A 112 14.36 -0.71 -14.17
C GLU A 112 13.28 -0.02 -13.32
N GLU A 113 12.54 -0.80 -12.53
CA GLU A 113 11.54 -0.27 -11.62
C GLU A 113 12.18 0.54 -10.47
N ILE A 114 13.33 0.11 -9.96
CA ILE A 114 14.08 0.89 -8.96
C ILE A 114 14.52 2.24 -9.53
N ILE A 115 15.02 2.27 -10.77
CA ILE A 115 15.41 3.52 -11.44
C ILE A 115 14.19 4.45 -11.59
N GLU A 116 13.03 3.92 -11.99
CA GLU A 116 11.78 4.71 -12.04
C GLU A 116 11.42 5.27 -10.66
N ILE A 117 11.52 4.47 -9.59
CA ILE A 117 11.24 4.91 -8.20
C ILE A 117 12.21 5.99 -7.74
N GLU A 118 13.49 5.90 -8.09
CA GLU A 118 14.49 6.90 -7.70
C GLU A 118 14.30 8.25 -8.39
N ASN A 119 13.54 8.29 -9.49
CA ASN A 119 13.17 9.52 -10.21
C ASN A 119 11.81 10.10 -9.79
N PHE A 120 11.14 9.45 -8.83
CA PHE A 120 9.83 9.82 -8.29
C PHE A 120 9.93 11.00 -7.31
#